data_AF-A0A1Q8BKK8-F1
#
_entry.id   AF-A0A1Q8BKK8-F1
#
_cell.length_a   1.000
_cell.length_b   1.000
_cell.length_c   1.000
_cell.angle_alpha   90.00
_cell.angle_beta   90.00
_cell.angle_gamma   90.00
#
_symmetry.space_group_name_H-M   'P 1'
#
loop_
_entity.id
_entity.type
_entity.pdbx_description
1 polymer ?
#
loop_
_entity_poly.entity_id
_entity_poly.type
_entity_poly.pdbx_seq_one_letter_code
_entity_poly.pdbx_strand_id
1 'polypeptide(L)'
;MLAGFAAPYMSTVATHLNWGASYLVNDFYKRFLNQRATEAHYVGVSRAATVLLFFASMAVTSQLTSIEKAWELLLALGAGTGLVLILRWYWWRINAWSEISAMIASFAVSLLGFAYLKPRFAENDPNATATIMLVTVACSTVVWLVVTMMTRPEPDAVLEAFYRRVRPGGPGWARVSTRLGFGREPIPGGALAWTNWIAGIVAVYATLFGIGKIIFGELGAGILMLAVAAAAFYWISRSFASDLRPTK
;
A
#
# COMPACT_ATOMS: atom_id res chain seq x y z
N MET A 1 -1.84 25.57 19.88
CA MET A 1 -1.61 25.34 18.43
C MET A 1 -0.33 24.56 18.15
N LEU A 2 0.85 24.95 18.66
CA LEU A 2 2.12 24.22 18.43
C LEU A 2 2.07 22.74 18.86
N ALA A 3 1.53 22.43 20.05
CA ALA A 3 1.38 21.04 20.50
C ALA A 3 0.46 20.19 19.58
N GLY A 4 -0.56 20.82 18.99
CA GLY A 4 -1.52 20.16 18.09
C GLY A 4 -0.92 19.79 16.73
N PHE A 5 0.11 20.49 16.27
CA PHE A 5 0.88 20.12 15.06
C PHE A 5 2.07 19.22 15.38
N ALA A 6 2.70 19.41 16.54
CA ALA A 6 3.84 18.62 16.95
C ALA A 6 3.47 17.14 17.19
N ALA A 7 2.30 16.87 17.79
CA ALA A 7 1.89 15.49 18.08
C ALA A 7 1.70 14.62 16.82
N PRO A 8 0.94 15.03 15.78
CA PRO A 8 0.85 14.29 14.52
C PRO A 8 2.19 14.16 13.79
N TYR A 9 3.00 15.22 13.80
CA TYR A 9 4.34 15.19 13.19
C TYR A 9 5.23 14.15 13.86
N MET A 10 5.32 14.16 15.20
CA MET A 10 6.10 13.19 15.98
C MET A 10 5.60 11.77 15.77
N SER A 11 4.28 11.57 15.74
CA SER A 11 3.67 10.26 15.45
C SER A 11 4.06 9.73 14.07
N THR A 12 4.08 10.60 13.06
CA THR A 12 4.46 10.24 11.68
C THR A 12 5.94 9.87 11.60
N VAL A 13 6.82 10.70 12.15
CA VAL A 13 8.27 10.44 12.17
C VAL A 13 8.59 9.15 12.94
N ALA A 14 8.00 8.96 14.12
CA ALA A 14 8.19 7.76 14.92
C ALA A 14 7.75 6.50 14.18
N THR A 15 6.62 6.55 13.46
CA THR A 15 6.13 5.42 12.66
C THR A 15 7.12 5.05 11.55
N HIS A 16 7.64 6.03 10.80
CA HIS A 16 8.60 5.79 9.72
C HIS A 16 9.94 5.26 10.23
N LEU A 17 10.46 5.81 11.33
CA LEU A 17 11.69 5.31 11.94
C LEU A 17 11.52 3.88 12.46
N ASN A 18 10.38 3.58 13.08
CA ASN A 18 10.06 2.25 13.57
C ASN A 18 9.94 1.23 12.43
N TRP A 19 9.24 1.58 11.34
CA TRP A 19 9.15 0.74 10.14
C TRP A 19 10.52 0.51 9.50
N GLY A 20 11.28 1.58 9.29
CA GLY A 20 12.63 1.49 8.71
C GLY A 20 13.57 0.61 9.53
N ALA A 21 13.58 0.79 10.86
CA ALA A 21 14.38 -0.03 11.75
C ALA A 21 13.91 -1.50 11.76
N SER A 22 12.59 -1.73 11.74
CA SER A 22 12.01 -3.08 11.70
C SER A 22 12.37 -3.82 10.41
N TYR A 23 12.38 -3.15 9.26
CA TYR A 23 12.83 -3.75 8.00
C TYR A 23 14.32 -4.05 8.03
N LEU A 24 15.16 -3.11 8.49
CA LEU A 24 16.60 -3.34 8.58
C LEU A 24 16.95 -4.49 9.53
N VAL A 25 16.21 -4.64 10.63
CA VAL A 25 16.46 -5.72 11.59
C VAL A 25 15.87 -7.05 11.14
N ASN A 26 14.59 -7.11 10.81
CA ASN A 26 13.95 -8.39 10.53
C ASN A 26 14.30 -8.95 9.16
N ASP A 27 14.37 -8.09 8.13
CA ASP A 27 14.51 -8.54 6.75
C ASP A 27 15.97 -8.64 6.32
N PHE A 28 16.85 -7.83 6.93
CA PHE A 28 18.28 -7.84 6.64
C PHE A 28 19.10 -8.48 7.77
N TYR A 29 19.15 -7.88 8.96
CA TYR A 29 20.05 -8.31 10.03
C TYR A 29 19.76 -9.73 10.52
N LYS A 30 18.50 -10.01 10.91
CA LYS A 30 18.05 -11.31 11.41
C LYS A 30 18.15 -12.38 10.32
N ARG A 31 17.87 -12.03 9.08
CA ARG A 31 17.88 -12.97 7.95
C ARG A 31 19.29 -13.34 7.48
N PHE A 32 20.22 -12.39 7.39
CA PHE A 32 21.51 -12.60 6.73
C PHE A 32 22.74 -12.51 7.66
N LEU A 33 22.69 -11.74 8.74
CA LEU A 33 23.86 -11.50 9.60
C LEU A 33 23.86 -12.36 10.86
N ASN A 34 22.73 -12.41 11.57
CA ASN A 34 22.63 -13.22 12.80
C ASN A 34 21.22 -13.78 12.96
N GLN A 35 21.05 -15.05 12.59
CA GLN A 35 19.77 -15.77 12.60
C GLN A 35 19.38 -16.38 13.95
N ARG A 36 20.33 -16.49 14.88
CA ARG A 36 20.14 -17.23 16.16
C ARG A 36 20.34 -16.35 17.39
N ALA A 37 20.19 -15.03 17.25
CA ALA A 37 20.28 -14.13 18.38
C ALA A 37 19.01 -14.21 19.24
N THR A 38 19.12 -13.77 20.49
CA THR A 38 17.95 -13.64 21.37
C THR A 38 17.08 -12.46 20.94
N GLU A 39 15.79 -12.48 21.30
CA GLU A 39 14.89 -11.36 21.02
C GLU A 39 15.38 -10.05 21.68
N ALA A 40 15.99 -10.13 22.87
CA ALA A 40 16.61 -8.97 23.52
C ALA A 40 17.74 -8.35 22.66
N HIS A 41 18.52 -9.18 21.97
CA HIS A 41 19.55 -8.72 21.03
C HIS A 41 18.92 -8.00 19.83
N TYR A 42 17.90 -8.59 19.21
CA TYR A 42 17.21 -7.95 18.07
C TYR A 42 16.56 -6.61 18.44
N VAL A 43 15.98 -6.51 19.63
CA VAL A 43 15.45 -5.23 20.16
C VAL A 43 16.58 -4.22 20.36
N GLY A 44 17.74 -4.64 20.88
CA GLY A 44 18.92 -3.79 21.00
C GLY A 44 19.40 -3.24 19.65
N VAL A 45 19.52 -4.12 18.65
CA VAL A 45 19.90 -3.75 17.28
C VAL A 45 18.83 -2.84 16.64
N SER A 46 17.55 -3.09 16.89
CA SER A 46 16.46 -2.23 16.39
C SER A 46 16.53 -0.82 16.96
N ARG A 47 16.81 -0.67 18.26
CA ARG A 47 17.04 0.65 18.87
C ARG A 47 18.23 1.37 18.25
N ALA A 48 19.34 0.66 18.03
CA ALA A 48 20.51 1.23 17.36
C ALA A 48 20.21 1.64 15.90
N ALA A 49 19.48 0.79 15.16
CA ALA A 49 19.03 1.10 13.80
C ALA A 49 18.12 2.33 13.75
N THR A 50 17.19 2.48 14.70
CA THR A 50 16.34 3.67 14.82
C THR A 50 17.16 4.94 15.00
N VAL A 51 18.16 4.93 15.90
CA VAL A 51 19.04 6.09 16.13
C VAL A 51 19.87 6.40 14.89
N LEU A 52 20.41 5.38 14.22
CA LEU A 52 21.16 5.55 12.98
C LEU A 52 20.30 6.14 11.86
N LEU A 53 19.07 5.63 11.68
CA LEU A 53 18.11 6.14 10.70
C LEU A 53 17.69 7.57 11.03
N PHE A 54 17.56 7.93 12.31
CA PHE A 54 17.29 9.30 12.72
C PHE A 54 18.38 10.25 12.24
N PHE A 55 19.65 9.97 12.53
CA PHE A 55 20.76 10.81 12.06
C PHE A 55 20.90 10.83 10.53
N ALA A 56 20.70 9.68 9.87
CA ALA A 56 20.70 9.62 8.40
C ALA A 56 19.58 10.47 7.80
N SER A 57 18.37 10.41 8.38
CA SER A 57 17.24 11.23 7.92
C SER A 57 17.50 12.72 8.11
N MET A 58 18.13 13.13 9.22
CA MET A 58 18.55 14.52 9.44
C MET A 58 19.56 14.99 8.38
N ALA A 59 20.54 14.15 8.05
CA ALA A 59 21.56 14.47 7.05
C ALA A 59 21.01 14.58 5.62
N VAL A 60 20.00 13.77 5.28
CA VAL A 60 19.32 13.89 3.98
C VAL A 60 18.41 15.12 3.98
N THR A 61 17.66 15.34 5.05
CA THR A 61 16.71 16.46 5.17
C THR A 61 17.41 17.81 5.11
N SER A 62 18.60 17.94 5.71
CA SER A 62 19.39 19.19 5.65
C SER A 62 19.86 19.56 4.24
N GLN A 63 19.84 18.62 3.30
CA GLN A 63 20.20 18.82 1.89
C GLN A 63 18.98 19.03 0.98
N LEU A 64 17.75 18.82 1.49
CA LEU A 64 16.53 19.01 0.71
C LEU A 64 16.19 20.49 0.59
N THR A 65 16.22 21.00 -0.64
CA THR A 65 15.81 22.38 -0.97
C THR A 65 14.32 22.52 -1.22
N SER A 66 13.63 21.43 -1.59
CA SER A 66 12.20 21.41 -1.85
C SER A 66 11.58 20.08 -1.43
N ILE A 67 10.54 20.18 -0.59
CA ILE A 67 9.71 19.05 -0.15
C ILE A 67 8.86 18.53 -1.30
N GLU A 68 8.43 19.42 -2.20
CA GLU A 68 7.64 19.06 -3.39
C GLU A 68 8.41 18.10 -4.29
N LYS A 69 9.68 18.38 -4.58
CA LYS A 69 10.54 17.49 -5.38
C LYS A 69 10.73 16.12 -4.73
N ALA A 70 10.83 16.07 -3.40
CA ALA A 70 10.89 14.82 -2.66
C ALA A 70 9.59 14.01 -2.82
N TRP A 71 8.43 14.68 -2.77
CA TRP A 71 7.14 14.04 -3.03
C TRP A 71 6.97 13.58 -4.48
N GLU A 72 7.38 14.38 -5.46
CA GLU A 72 7.37 13.99 -6.87
C GLU A 72 8.18 12.70 -7.09
N LEU A 73 9.35 12.59 -6.46
CA LEU A 73 10.20 11.40 -6.50
C LEU A 73 9.55 10.18 -5.83
N LEU A 74 8.95 10.36 -4.65
CA LEU A 74 8.27 9.29 -3.92
C LEU A 74 7.08 8.74 -4.71
N LEU A 75 6.26 9.63 -5.27
CA LEU A 75 5.11 9.25 -6.07
C LEU A 75 5.55 8.58 -7.39
N ALA A 76 6.62 9.06 -8.01
CA ALA A 76 7.21 8.44 -9.20
C ALA A 76 7.62 6.97 -8.97
N LEU A 77 8.20 6.66 -7.80
CA LEU A 77 8.55 5.29 -7.42
C LEU A 77 7.33 4.42 -7.11
N GLY A 78 6.32 5.00 -6.45
CA GLY A 78 5.12 4.28 -6.01
C GLY A 78 4.03 4.10 -7.08
N ALA A 79 4.00 4.95 -8.11
CA ALA A 79 2.90 5.01 -9.07
C ALA A 79 2.63 3.66 -9.76
N GLY A 80 3.67 2.97 -10.22
CA GLY A 80 3.48 1.70 -10.94
C GLY A 80 3.45 0.45 -10.08
N THR A 81 3.77 0.51 -8.79
CA THR A 81 3.72 -0.67 -7.90
C THR A 81 2.32 -0.92 -7.35
N GLY A 82 1.48 0.10 -7.26
CA GLY A 82 0.14 -0.02 -6.66
C GLY A 82 -0.71 -1.14 -7.28
N LEU A 83 -0.71 -1.26 -8.60
CA LEU A 83 -1.46 -2.32 -9.29
C LEU A 83 -0.88 -3.72 -9.02
N VAL A 84 0.46 -3.85 -8.93
CA VAL A 84 1.11 -5.12 -8.60
C VAL A 84 0.72 -5.57 -7.18
N LEU A 85 0.72 -4.64 -6.23
CA LEU A 85 0.40 -4.91 -4.82
C LEU A 85 -1.07 -5.26 -4.58
N ILE A 86 -1.99 -4.77 -5.41
CA ILE A 86 -3.39 -5.18 -5.37
C ILE A 86 -3.54 -6.53 -6.07
N LEU A 87 -3.04 -6.66 -7.30
CA LEU A 87 -3.34 -7.81 -8.15
C LEU A 87 -2.67 -9.09 -7.64
N ARG A 88 -1.57 -9.02 -6.88
CA ARG A 88 -0.93 -10.19 -6.23
C ARG A 88 -1.90 -11.01 -5.37
N TRP A 89 -2.95 -10.38 -4.82
CA TRP A 89 -3.96 -11.07 -4.03
C TRP A 89 -4.94 -11.86 -4.90
N TYR A 90 -5.15 -11.43 -6.14
CA TYR A 90 -6.15 -12.00 -7.05
C TYR A 90 -5.54 -12.86 -8.16
N TRP A 91 -4.23 -12.76 -8.40
CA TRP A 91 -3.55 -13.45 -9.50
C TRP A 91 -2.26 -14.14 -9.05
N TRP A 92 -2.25 -15.48 -9.12
CA TRP A 92 -1.15 -16.35 -8.69
C TRP A 92 0.18 -16.12 -9.43
N ARG A 93 0.17 -15.45 -10.59
CA ARG A 93 1.36 -15.26 -11.44
C ARG A 93 2.27 -14.14 -10.98
N ILE A 94 1.76 -13.19 -10.18
CA ILE A 94 2.58 -12.06 -9.72
C ILE A 94 3.65 -12.56 -8.77
N ASN A 95 4.89 -12.20 -9.06
CA ASN A 95 6.07 -12.62 -8.33
C ASN A 95 6.96 -11.41 -8.00
N ALA A 96 8.11 -11.65 -7.36
CA ALA A 96 9.05 -10.58 -7.01
C ALA A 96 9.55 -9.79 -8.24
N TRP A 97 9.67 -10.43 -9.40
CA TRP A 97 10.10 -9.75 -10.63
C TRP A 97 9.03 -8.80 -11.19
N SER A 98 7.74 -9.12 -11.02
CA SER A 98 6.65 -8.18 -11.32
C SER A 98 6.81 -6.89 -10.52
N GLU A 99 7.10 -6.99 -9.22
CA GLU A 99 7.24 -5.83 -8.34
C GLU A 99 8.52 -5.03 -8.66
N ILE A 100 9.66 -5.71 -8.78
CA ILE A 100 10.95 -5.07 -9.11
C ILE A 100 10.89 -4.37 -10.47
N SER A 101 10.33 -5.02 -11.49
CA SER A 101 10.22 -4.42 -12.82
C SER A 101 9.24 -3.24 -12.84
N ALA A 102 8.15 -3.31 -12.09
CA ALA A 102 7.23 -2.17 -11.93
C ALA A 102 7.94 -0.98 -11.28
N MET A 103 8.70 -1.19 -10.21
CA MET A 103 9.46 -0.12 -9.53
C MET A 103 10.48 0.53 -10.47
N ILE A 104 11.30 -0.29 -11.15
CA ILE A 104 12.34 0.19 -12.06
C ILE A 104 11.72 0.94 -13.24
N ALA A 105 10.69 0.37 -13.86
CA ALA A 105 9.99 1.02 -14.97
C ALA A 105 9.34 2.33 -14.54
N SER A 106 8.72 2.37 -13.36
CA SER A 106 8.07 3.59 -12.86
C SER A 106 9.09 4.69 -12.61
N PHE A 107 10.22 4.34 -12.00
CA PHE A 107 11.32 5.27 -11.76
C PHE A 107 11.87 5.84 -13.08
N ALA A 108 12.21 4.95 -14.02
CA ALA A 108 12.78 5.35 -15.30
C ALA A 108 11.80 6.20 -16.12
N VAL A 109 10.55 5.77 -16.27
CA VAL A 109 9.53 6.51 -17.03
C VAL A 109 9.21 7.84 -16.38
N SER A 110 9.13 7.91 -15.06
CA SER A 110 8.91 9.19 -14.37
C SER A 110 10.09 10.14 -14.53
N LEU A 111 11.32 9.65 -14.45
CA LEU A 111 12.51 10.49 -14.68
C LEU A 111 12.53 11.04 -16.11
N LEU A 112 12.22 10.20 -17.10
CA LEU A 112 12.06 10.61 -18.49
C LEU A 112 10.88 11.59 -18.66
N GLY A 113 9.77 11.37 -17.94
CA GLY A 113 8.62 12.27 -17.90
C GLY A 113 8.99 13.65 -17.37
N PHE A 114 9.73 13.72 -16.26
CA PHE A 114 10.21 14.99 -15.71
C PHE A 114 11.22 15.68 -16.64
N ALA A 115 12.08 14.92 -17.33
CA ALA A 115 13.09 15.48 -18.22
C ALA A 115 12.52 15.94 -19.58
N TYR A 116 11.55 15.21 -20.15
CA TYR A 116 11.10 15.41 -21.54
C TYR A 116 9.62 15.78 -21.69
N LEU A 117 8.77 15.43 -20.71
CA LEU A 117 7.33 15.68 -20.77
C LEU A 117 6.96 16.94 -19.97
N LYS A 118 7.51 17.14 -18.77
CA LYS A 118 7.28 18.33 -17.93
C LYS A 118 7.59 19.65 -18.68
N PRO A 119 8.71 19.77 -19.43
CA PRO A 119 9.01 21.02 -20.14
C PRO A 119 8.07 21.36 -21.30
N ARG A 120 7.20 20.44 -21.72
CA ARG A 120 6.18 20.70 -22.75
C ARG A 120 4.93 21.40 -22.22
N PHE A 121 4.77 21.45 -20.91
CA PHE A 121 3.70 22.16 -20.24
C PHE A 121 4.13 23.56 -19.84
N ALA A 122 3.16 24.44 -19.60
CA ALA A 122 3.44 25.75 -19.01
C ALA A 122 4.03 25.57 -17.60
N GLU A 123 4.81 26.56 -17.16
CA GLU A 123 5.38 26.57 -15.81
C GLU A 123 4.25 26.53 -14.76
N ASN A 124 4.34 25.61 -13.80
CA ASN A 124 3.33 25.32 -12.77
C ASN A 124 1.98 24.78 -13.27
N ASP A 125 1.89 24.22 -14.47
CA ASP A 125 0.68 23.52 -14.90
C ASP A 125 0.47 22.22 -14.07
N PRO A 126 -0.62 22.11 -13.28
CA PRO A 126 -0.90 20.92 -12.48
C PRO A 126 -1.11 19.66 -13.34
N ASN A 127 -1.46 19.82 -14.63
CA ASN A 127 -1.63 18.72 -15.56
C ASN A 127 -0.30 18.06 -15.94
N ALA A 128 0.84 18.75 -15.78
CA ALA A 128 2.15 18.19 -16.12
C ALA A 128 2.45 16.94 -15.27
N THR A 129 2.34 17.07 -13.95
CA THR A 129 2.60 16.00 -13.00
C THR A 129 1.56 14.88 -13.11
N ALA A 130 0.29 15.23 -13.30
CA ALA A 130 -0.78 14.25 -13.51
C ALA A 130 -0.55 13.42 -14.79
N THR A 131 -0.16 14.08 -15.89
CA THR A 131 0.13 13.40 -17.16
C THR A 131 1.33 12.47 -17.00
N ILE A 132 2.39 12.91 -16.33
CA ILE A 132 3.57 12.06 -16.05
C ILE A 132 3.16 10.84 -15.26
N MET A 133 2.35 10.99 -14.20
CA MET A 133 1.87 9.85 -13.41
C MET A 133 1.05 8.86 -14.25
N LEU A 134 0.12 9.35 -15.08
CA LEU A 134 -0.69 8.48 -15.95
C LEU A 134 0.16 7.71 -16.95
N VAL A 135 1.13 8.38 -17.58
CA VAL A 135 2.08 7.75 -18.51
C VAL A 135 2.95 6.74 -17.77
N THR A 136 3.46 7.08 -16.59
CA THR A 136 4.24 6.18 -15.74
C THR A 136 3.45 4.91 -15.41
N VAL A 137 2.21 5.02 -14.96
CA VAL A 137 1.35 3.87 -14.63
C VAL A 137 1.09 3.02 -15.87
N ALA A 138 0.77 3.63 -17.01
CA ALA A 138 0.50 2.90 -18.24
C ALA A 138 1.74 2.11 -18.72
N CYS A 139 2.90 2.78 -18.80
CA CYS A 139 4.14 2.17 -19.24
C CYS A 139 4.64 1.11 -18.24
N SER A 140 4.64 1.41 -16.95
CA SER A 140 5.05 0.44 -15.92
C SER A 140 4.16 -0.79 -15.95
N THR A 141 2.85 -0.62 -16.20
CA THR A 141 1.89 -1.72 -16.30
C THR A 141 2.23 -2.66 -17.43
N VAL A 142 2.53 -2.12 -18.61
CA VAL A 142 2.98 -2.93 -19.74
C VAL A 142 4.29 -3.66 -19.39
N VAL A 143 5.27 -2.97 -18.80
CA VAL A 143 6.57 -3.57 -18.47
C VAL A 143 6.42 -4.72 -17.48
N TRP A 144 5.74 -4.50 -16.34
CA TRP A 144 5.66 -5.55 -15.33
C TRP A 144 4.78 -6.72 -15.79
N LEU A 145 3.75 -6.49 -16.61
CA LEU A 145 2.97 -7.57 -17.23
C LEU A 145 3.85 -8.44 -18.15
N VAL A 146 4.64 -7.81 -19.03
CA VAL A 146 5.59 -8.50 -19.91
C VAL A 146 6.58 -9.31 -19.07
N VAL A 147 7.17 -8.71 -18.04
CA VAL A 147 8.12 -9.40 -17.15
C VAL A 147 7.44 -10.56 -16.40
N THR A 148 6.18 -10.41 -15.97
CA THR A 148 5.42 -11.48 -15.29
C THR A 148 5.17 -12.68 -16.22
N MET A 149 4.98 -12.43 -17.52
CA MET A 149 4.81 -13.49 -18.52
C MET A 149 6.15 -14.14 -18.90
N MET A 150 7.23 -13.37 -18.95
CA MET A 150 8.58 -13.86 -19.28
C MET A 150 9.27 -14.59 -18.12
N THR A 151 8.94 -14.24 -16.88
CA THR A 151 9.55 -14.85 -15.70
C THR A 151 8.83 -16.13 -15.28
N ARG A 152 9.58 -17.00 -14.62
CA ARG A 152 9.02 -18.22 -14.04
C ARG A 152 8.07 -17.86 -12.90
N PRO A 153 6.93 -18.53 -12.78
CA PRO A 153 6.08 -18.37 -11.61
C PRO A 153 6.80 -18.86 -10.35
N GLU A 154 6.29 -18.45 -9.18
CA GLU A 154 6.75 -19.00 -7.90
C GLU A 154 6.62 -20.53 -7.85
N PRO A 155 7.48 -21.23 -7.09
CA PRO A 155 7.42 -22.68 -6.97
C PRO A 155 6.05 -23.16 -6.46
N ASP A 156 5.60 -24.28 -7.01
CA ASP A 156 4.29 -24.85 -6.69
C ASP A 156 4.09 -25.09 -5.19
N ALA A 157 5.12 -25.53 -4.48
CA ALA A 157 5.07 -25.74 -3.03
C ALA A 157 4.77 -24.43 -2.26
N VAL A 158 5.30 -23.29 -2.70
CA VAL A 158 5.06 -21.98 -2.07
C VAL A 158 3.63 -21.52 -2.33
N LEU A 159 3.18 -21.64 -3.59
CA LEU A 159 1.81 -21.28 -3.99
C LEU A 159 0.77 -22.13 -3.25
N GLU A 160 1.03 -23.42 -3.08
CA GLU A 160 0.13 -24.32 -2.36
C GLU A 160 0.11 -24.05 -0.85
N ALA A 161 1.27 -23.81 -0.24
CA ALA A 161 1.36 -23.42 1.16
C ALA A 161 0.61 -22.11 1.42
N PHE A 162 0.76 -21.13 0.53
CA PHE A 162 0.01 -19.87 0.58
C PHE A 162 -1.50 -20.11 0.44
N TYR A 163 -1.91 -20.89 -0.57
CA TYR A 163 -3.32 -21.18 -0.81
C TYR A 163 -3.99 -21.89 0.38
N ARG A 164 -3.33 -22.89 0.97
CA ARG A 164 -3.88 -23.61 2.14
C ARG A 164 -4.07 -22.71 3.36
N ARG A 165 -3.23 -21.68 3.52
CA ARG A 165 -3.27 -20.76 4.66
C ARG A 165 -4.28 -19.62 4.48
N VAL A 166 -4.35 -19.06 3.27
CA VAL A 166 -5.11 -17.84 3.00
C VAL A 166 -6.42 -18.11 2.26
N ARG A 167 -6.48 -19.19 1.46
CA ARG A 167 -7.56 -19.50 0.50
C ARG A 167 -8.02 -18.27 -0.29
N PRO A 168 -7.11 -17.64 -1.06
CA PRO A 168 -7.49 -16.53 -1.91
C PRO A 168 -8.46 -17.03 -2.99
N GLY A 169 -9.70 -16.55 -2.97
CA GLY A 169 -10.70 -16.94 -3.96
C GLY A 169 -10.54 -16.22 -5.30
N GLY A 170 -11.32 -16.65 -6.30
CA GLY A 170 -11.42 -15.98 -7.60
C GLY A 170 -10.67 -16.67 -8.74
N PRO A 171 -10.86 -16.18 -9.98
CA PRO A 171 -10.42 -16.86 -11.20
C PRO A 171 -8.90 -16.95 -11.32
N GLY A 172 -8.19 -15.93 -10.84
CA GLY A 172 -6.74 -15.87 -10.88
C GLY A 172 -6.04 -16.77 -9.85
N TRP A 173 -6.78 -17.62 -9.12
CA TRP A 173 -6.23 -18.73 -8.31
C TRP A 173 -6.80 -20.10 -8.68
N ALA A 174 -7.72 -20.16 -9.66
CA ALA A 174 -8.42 -21.39 -10.05
C ALA A 174 -7.48 -22.55 -10.40
N ARG A 175 -6.32 -22.26 -11.03
CA ARG A 175 -5.32 -23.27 -11.37
C ARG A 175 -4.76 -23.98 -10.12
N VAL A 176 -4.38 -23.21 -9.09
CA VAL A 176 -3.80 -23.73 -7.85
C VAL A 176 -4.90 -24.43 -7.02
N SER A 177 -6.08 -23.81 -6.94
CA SER A 177 -7.24 -24.36 -6.24
C SER A 177 -7.68 -25.73 -6.79
N THR A 178 -7.77 -25.85 -8.12
CA THR A 178 -8.14 -27.10 -8.80
C THR A 178 -7.09 -28.19 -8.57
N ARG A 179 -5.80 -27.85 -8.64
CA ARG A 179 -4.70 -28.80 -8.37
C ARG A 179 -4.74 -29.34 -6.94
N LEU A 180 -5.17 -28.52 -5.99
CA LEU A 180 -5.31 -28.90 -4.58
C LEU A 180 -6.63 -29.63 -4.27
N GLY A 181 -7.52 -29.80 -5.25
CA GLY A 181 -8.82 -30.47 -5.08
C GLY A 181 -9.92 -29.58 -4.48
N PHE A 182 -9.72 -28.28 -4.34
CA PHE A 182 -10.73 -27.34 -3.84
C PHE A 182 -11.68 -26.82 -4.93
N GLY A 183 -11.36 -27.03 -6.21
CA GLY A 183 -12.21 -26.64 -7.34
C GLY A 183 -12.08 -25.15 -7.69
N ARG A 184 -13.19 -24.48 -8.01
CA ARG A 184 -13.24 -23.03 -8.24
C ARG A 184 -13.96 -22.36 -7.08
N GLU A 185 -13.20 -21.97 -6.06
CA GLU A 185 -13.73 -21.20 -4.94
C GLU A 185 -13.98 -19.74 -5.38
N PRO A 186 -15.17 -19.16 -5.13
CA PRO A 186 -15.44 -17.76 -5.38
C PRO A 186 -14.60 -16.87 -4.45
N ILE A 187 -14.47 -15.58 -4.79
CA ILE A 187 -13.82 -14.60 -3.92
C ILE A 187 -14.58 -14.57 -2.57
N PRO A 188 -13.90 -14.71 -1.41
CA PRO A 188 -14.55 -14.62 -0.11
C PRO A 188 -15.40 -13.36 0.02
N GLY A 189 -16.66 -13.50 0.44
CA GLY A 189 -17.63 -12.39 0.53
C GLY A 189 -18.25 -11.92 -0.80
N GLY A 190 -17.81 -12.42 -1.96
CA GLY A 190 -18.44 -12.19 -3.26
C GLY A 190 -18.76 -10.72 -3.56
N ALA A 191 -20.00 -10.44 -4.02
CA ALA A 191 -20.47 -9.08 -4.27
C ALA A 191 -20.61 -8.24 -2.98
N LEU A 192 -20.86 -8.87 -1.83
CA LEU A 192 -20.98 -8.17 -0.54
C LEU A 192 -19.63 -7.58 -0.11
N ALA A 193 -18.51 -8.25 -0.40
CA ALA A 193 -17.18 -7.72 -0.14
C ALA A 193 -16.93 -6.38 -0.84
N TRP A 194 -17.44 -6.18 -2.06
CA TRP A 194 -17.36 -4.91 -2.78
C TRP A 194 -18.19 -3.82 -2.09
N THR A 195 -19.40 -4.14 -1.64
CA THR A 195 -20.23 -3.18 -0.89
C THR A 195 -19.59 -2.80 0.45
N ASN A 196 -18.93 -3.75 1.12
CA ASN A 196 -18.22 -3.51 2.37
C ASN A 196 -16.97 -2.67 2.17
N TRP A 197 -16.27 -2.86 1.05
CA TRP A 197 -15.12 -2.04 0.69
C TRP A 197 -15.53 -0.58 0.46
N ILE A 198 -16.59 -0.35 -0.34
CA ILE A 198 -17.14 1.00 -0.58
C ILE A 198 -17.66 1.61 0.73
N ALA A 199 -18.44 0.85 1.52
CA ALA A 199 -18.92 1.30 2.82
C ALA A 199 -17.76 1.64 3.76
N GLY A 200 -16.67 0.88 3.73
CA GLY A 200 -15.46 1.17 4.50
C GLY A 200 -14.81 2.48 4.09
N ILE A 201 -14.67 2.73 2.79
CA ILE A 201 -14.18 4.01 2.25
C ILE A 201 -15.07 5.17 2.72
N VAL A 202 -16.39 5.04 2.57
CA VAL A 202 -17.36 6.05 3.00
C VAL A 202 -17.27 6.28 4.51
N ALA A 203 -17.21 5.21 5.31
CA ALA A 203 -17.12 5.30 6.76
C ALA A 203 -15.86 6.07 7.21
N VAL A 204 -14.70 5.76 6.63
CA VAL A 204 -13.43 6.42 6.96
C VAL A 204 -13.47 7.91 6.59
N TYR A 205 -13.84 8.25 5.35
CA TYR A 205 -13.88 9.65 4.92
C TYR A 205 -14.95 10.45 5.65
N ALA A 206 -16.16 9.91 5.81
CA ALA A 206 -17.24 10.59 6.48
C ALA A 206 -16.95 10.79 7.98
N THR A 207 -16.26 9.85 8.64
CA THR A 207 -15.78 10.06 10.02
C THR A 207 -14.73 11.15 10.09
N LEU A 208 -13.71 11.09 9.21
CA LEU A 208 -12.62 12.06 9.18
C LEU A 208 -13.11 13.49 8.94
N PHE A 209 -13.90 13.69 7.88
CA PHE A 209 -14.45 15.01 7.54
C PHE A 209 -15.55 15.42 8.51
N GLY A 210 -16.34 14.49 9.04
CA GLY A 210 -17.38 14.77 10.03
C GLY A 210 -16.80 15.35 11.32
N ILE A 211 -15.79 14.69 11.89
CA ILE A 211 -15.06 15.21 13.06
C ILE A 211 -14.42 16.56 12.74
N GLY A 212 -13.77 16.69 11.57
CA GLY A 212 -13.17 17.94 11.13
C GLY A 212 -14.19 19.08 11.10
N LYS A 213 -15.34 18.88 10.48
CA LYS A 213 -16.42 19.89 10.37
C LYS A 213 -16.98 20.30 11.72
N ILE A 214 -17.13 19.38 12.67
CA ILE A 214 -17.54 19.71 14.05
C ILE A 214 -16.49 20.61 14.71
N ILE A 215 -15.21 20.27 14.59
CA ILE A 215 -14.11 21.06 15.17
C ILE A 215 -14.07 22.48 14.58
N PHE A 216 -14.37 22.63 13.28
CA PHE A 216 -14.43 23.93 12.61
C PHE A 216 -15.75 24.70 12.83
N GLY A 217 -16.66 24.18 13.67
CA GLY A 217 -17.92 24.85 14.02
C GLY A 217 -19.09 24.60 13.06
N GLU A 218 -18.90 23.81 12.00
CA GLU A 218 -19.95 23.41 11.07
C GLU A 218 -20.70 22.17 11.57
N LEU A 219 -21.44 22.33 12.68
CA LEU A 219 -22.10 21.22 13.38
C LEU A 219 -23.07 20.42 12.50
N GLY A 220 -23.87 21.09 11.66
CA GLY A 220 -24.87 20.42 10.81
C GLY A 220 -24.22 19.47 9.78
N ALA A 221 -23.23 19.97 9.03
CA ALA A 221 -22.49 19.16 8.07
C ALA A 221 -21.70 18.04 8.76
N GLY A 222 -21.10 18.34 9.92
CA GLY A 222 -20.36 17.36 10.71
C GLY A 222 -21.22 16.21 11.22
N ILE A 223 -22.38 16.52 11.82
CA ILE A 223 -23.34 15.51 12.31
C ILE A 223 -23.89 14.68 11.14
N LEU A 224 -24.22 15.31 10.01
CA LEU A 224 -24.67 14.57 8.82
C LEU A 224 -23.62 13.58 8.33
N MET A 225 -22.35 13.99 8.25
CA MET A 225 -21.25 13.11 7.85
C MET A 225 -21.05 11.97 8.87
N LEU A 226 -21.17 12.23 10.17
CA LEU A 226 -21.10 11.17 11.18
C LEU A 226 -22.29 10.21 11.11
N ALA A 227 -23.49 10.69 10.75
CA ALA A 227 -24.65 9.82 10.52
C ALA A 227 -24.44 8.91 9.29
N VAL A 228 -23.86 9.44 8.21
CA VAL A 228 -23.45 8.65 7.04
C VAL A 228 -22.40 7.60 7.43
N ALA A 229 -21.40 7.96 8.24
CA ALA A 229 -20.42 7.01 8.75
C ALA A 229 -21.06 5.90 9.58
N ALA A 230 -21.99 6.25 10.48
CA ALA A 230 -22.71 5.28 11.30
C ALA A 230 -23.55 4.30 10.45
N ALA A 231 -24.22 4.80 9.41
CA ALA A 231 -24.96 3.96 8.46
C ALA A 231 -24.03 2.99 7.71
N ALA A 232 -22.86 3.46 7.28
CA ALA A 232 -21.86 2.63 6.62
C ALA A 232 -21.27 1.56 7.57
N PHE A 233 -20.98 1.91 8.82
CA PHE A 233 -20.56 0.93 9.84
C PHE A 233 -21.65 -0.09 10.15
N TYR A 234 -22.91 0.34 10.22
CA TYR A 234 -24.05 -0.56 10.40
C TYR A 234 -24.20 -1.53 9.22
N TRP A 235 -24.01 -1.07 7.99
CA TRP A 235 -24.02 -1.94 6.81
C TRP A 235 -22.94 -3.02 6.91
N ILE A 236 -21.70 -2.61 7.22
CA ILE A 236 -20.56 -3.52 7.36
C ILE A 236 -20.83 -4.55 8.46
N SER A 237 -21.28 -4.11 9.64
CA SER A 237 -21.56 -5.05 10.75
C SER A 237 -22.67 -6.04 10.42
N ARG A 238 -23.73 -5.57 9.73
CA ARG A 238 -24.81 -6.43 9.25
C ARG A 238 -24.34 -7.45 8.22
N SER A 239 -23.48 -7.05 7.28
CA SER A 239 -22.94 -7.95 6.25
C SER A 239 -22.10 -9.09 6.85
N PHE A 240 -21.26 -8.80 7.85
CA PHE A 240 -20.47 -9.82 8.53
C PHE A 240 -21.34 -10.75 9.38
N ALA A 241 -22.41 -10.21 9.98
CA ALA A 241 -23.39 -11.02 10.69
C ALA A 241 -24.19 -11.96 9.76
N SER A 242 -24.38 -11.61 8.48
CA SER A 242 -24.98 -12.52 7.49
C SER A 242 -24.01 -13.62 7.04
N ASP A 243 -22.71 -13.34 6.91
CA ASP A 243 -21.70 -14.33 6.49
C ASP A 243 -21.46 -15.42 7.56
N LEU A 244 -21.69 -15.11 8.84
CA LEU A 244 -21.54 -16.07 9.95
C LEU A 244 -22.74 -17.01 10.11
N ARG A 245 -23.85 -16.78 9.41
CA ARG A 245 -25.00 -17.68 9.44
C ARG A 245 -24.80 -18.74 8.36
N PRO A 246 -24.56 -20.02 8.71
CA PRO A 246 -24.48 -21.06 7.70
C PRO A 246 -25.81 -21.09 6.95
N THR A 247 -25.74 -20.84 5.64
CA THR A 247 -26.85 -21.14 4.73
C THR A 247 -27.18 -22.62 4.89
N LYS A 248 -28.40 -22.89 5.38
CA LYS A 248 -28.99 -24.24 5.42
C LYS A 248 -29.13 -24.79 4.01
#